data_AF-A0A292Q3X5-F1
#
_entry.id   AF-A0A292Q3X5-F1
#
_cell.length_a   1.000
_cell.length_b   1.000
_cell.length_c   1.000
_cell.angle_alpha   90.00
_cell.angle_beta   90.00
_cell.angle_gamma   90.00
#
_symmetry.space_group_name_H-M   'P 1'
#
loop_
_entity.id
_entity.type
_entity.pdbx_description
1 polymer ?
#
loop_
_entity_poly.entity_id
_entity_poly.type
_entity_poly.pdbx_seq_one_letter_code
_entity_poly.pdbx_strand_id
1 'polypeptide(L)'
;MFTGPAINTIRKAIAPAVRTRLVPVPATATRTFGTAGILRSDKKAVDNWPIPANVKTFHGKSHFYPLPCSASIESYLIPPGAAPGEVATDYNQATGLERLEILGKVEGIDIFDMKPLDASRRGTLDNPIVVRSFGKERYLGCTGYPADSHVTIWLTISKDRPVERCPECGGVYRMEYVGAEEEHHGHDDHHHGYVEQKTMADFVRPEYR
;
A
#
# COMPACT_ATOMS: atom_id res chain seq x y z
N MET A 1 53.26 25.24 100.86
CA MET A 1 52.20 26.22 100.55
C MET A 1 52.57 26.91 99.26
N PHE A 2 51.99 26.49 98.13
CA PHE A 2 52.06 27.21 96.86
C PHE A 2 50.69 27.03 96.19
N THR A 3 49.93 28.12 96.11
CA THR A 3 48.69 28.24 95.35
C THR A 3 49.03 28.85 93.99
N GLY A 4 48.65 28.17 92.90
CA GLY A 4 48.75 28.67 91.53
C GLY A 4 47.36 28.64 90.86
N PRO A 5 46.96 29.67 90.10
CA PRO A 5 45.58 29.84 89.63
C PRO A 5 45.29 29.12 88.31
N ALA A 6 44.00 28.85 88.11
CA ALA A 6 43.41 28.27 86.92
C ALA A 6 43.50 29.18 85.69
N ILE A 7 43.89 28.61 84.54
CA ILE A 7 43.82 29.26 83.23
C ILE A 7 42.82 28.48 82.37
N ASN A 8 41.73 29.16 82.04
CA ASN A 8 40.63 28.69 81.21
C ASN A 8 41.03 28.85 79.73
N THR A 9 41.10 27.77 78.96
CA THR A 9 41.33 27.83 77.50
C THR A 9 40.18 27.17 76.74
N ILE A 10 39.64 27.98 75.83
CA ILE A 10 38.43 27.80 75.04
C ILE A 10 38.66 26.72 73.97
N ARG A 11 37.79 25.70 73.94
CA ARG A 11 37.74 24.69 72.87
C ARG A 11 37.17 25.31 71.60
N LYS A 12 37.92 25.29 70.50
CA LYS A 12 37.38 25.44 69.13
C LYS A 12 37.40 24.08 68.45
N ALA A 13 36.23 23.51 68.20
CA ALA A 13 36.05 22.30 67.40
C ALA A 13 36.08 22.66 65.91
N ILE A 14 36.92 21.96 65.15
CA ILE A 14 36.96 22.03 63.68
C ILE A 14 36.20 20.79 63.18
N ALA A 15 35.10 20.98 62.46
CA ALA A 15 34.34 19.90 61.82
C ALA A 15 34.94 19.59 60.43
N PRO A 16 35.06 18.32 60.01
CA PRO A 16 35.49 17.98 58.66
C PRO A 16 34.32 18.11 57.66
N ALA A 17 34.59 18.67 56.49
CA ALA A 17 33.62 18.76 55.39
C ALA A 17 33.43 17.39 54.71
N VAL A 18 32.22 16.84 54.79
CA VAL A 18 31.82 15.64 54.05
C VAL A 18 31.46 16.05 52.62
N ARG A 19 32.24 15.61 51.64
CA ARG A 19 31.98 15.81 50.21
C ARG A 19 31.19 14.61 49.69
N THR A 20 29.88 14.76 49.48
CA THR A 20 29.06 13.76 48.80
C THR A 20 29.30 13.84 47.28
N ARG A 21 29.80 12.76 46.67
CA ARG A 21 29.83 12.62 45.21
C ARG A 21 28.44 12.19 44.74
N LEU A 22 27.78 13.05 43.95
CA LEU A 22 26.58 12.68 43.21
C LEU A 22 26.99 11.79 42.02
N VAL A 23 26.43 10.59 41.94
CA VAL A 23 26.55 9.69 40.78
C VAL A 23 25.36 9.98 39.85
N PRO A 24 25.56 10.30 38.56
CA PRO A 24 24.45 10.50 37.64
C PRO A 24 23.82 9.14 37.28
N VAL A 25 22.52 9.01 37.53
CA VAL A 25 21.69 7.89 37.05
C VAL A 25 21.39 8.12 35.56
N PRO A 26 21.56 7.13 34.67
CA PRO A 26 21.21 7.32 33.26
C PRO A 26 19.69 7.45 33.11
N ALA A 27 19.26 8.53 32.43
CA ALA A 27 17.86 8.78 32.13
C ALA A 27 17.28 7.64 31.27
N THR A 28 16.23 6.98 31.76
CA THR A 28 15.44 6.03 30.98
C THR A 28 14.68 6.80 29.90
N ALA A 29 15.02 6.52 28.64
CA ALA A 29 14.33 7.09 27.49
C ALA A 29 12.87 6.60 27.47
N THR A 30 11.93 7.50 27.71
CA THR A 30 10.51 7.28 27.47
C THR A 30 10.29 7.13 25.96
N ARG A 31 10.06 5.90 25.50
CA ARG A 31 9.63 5.66 24.12
C ARG A 31 8.24 6.25 23.93
N THR A 32 8.16 7.33 23.16
CA THR A 32 6.90 7.87 22.68
C THR A 32 6.32 6.89 21.66
N PHE A 33 5.08 6.45 21.89
CA PHE A 33 4.31 5.73 20.89
C PHE A 33 4.05 6.68 19.73
N GLY A 34 4.81 6.52 18.65
CA GLY A 34 4.54 7.18 17.38
C GLY A 34 3.26 6.62 16.77
N THR A 35 2.38 7.50 16.32
CA THR A 35 1.25 7.15 15.48
C THR A 35 1.74 6.41 14.24
N ALA A 36 1.21 5.21 13.99
CA ALA A 36 1.45 4.49 12.76
C ALA A 36 0.85 5.30 11.60
N GLY A 37 1.69 6.09 10.92
CA GLY A 37 1.34 6.66 9.64
C GLY A 37 1.13 5.53 8.64
N ILE A 38 0.06 5.62 7.85
CA ILE A 38 -0.20 4.75 6.71
C ILE A 38 1.04 4.81 5.81
N LEU A 39 1.84 3.74 5.82
CA LEU A 39 3.05 3.64 5.00
C LEU A 39 2.62 3.55 3.54
N ARG A 40 2.74 4.67 2.83
CA ARG A 40 2.88 4.63 1.37
C ARG A 40 4.17 3.87 1.06
N SER A 41 4.11 3.03 0.03
CA SER A 41 5.20 2.16 -0.42
C SER A 41 6.45 2.97 -0.80
N ASP A 42 7.28 3.25 0.20
CA ASP A 42 8.63 3.75 0.01
C ASP A 42 9.54 2.53 -0.17
N LYS A 43 10.33 2.48 -1.26
CA LYS A 43 11.28 1.40 -1.53
C LYS A 43 12.20 1.10 -0.33
N LYS A 44 12.55 2.13 0.44
CA LYS A 44 13.34 2.03 1.68
C LYS A 44 12.66 1.27 2.81
N ALA A 45 11.33 1.19 2.85
CA ALA A 45 10.60 0.40 3.84
C ALA A 45 10.63 -1.10 3.50
N VAL A 46 10.63 -1.45 2.21
CA VAL A 46 10.77 -2.84 1.73
C VAL A 46 12.19 -3.36 1.97
N ASP A 47 13.21 -2.53 1.69
CA ASP A 47 14.63 -2.89 1.90
C ASP A 47 14.98 -3.18 3.38
N ASN A 48 14.21 -2.64 4.32
CA ASN A 48 14.42 -2.79 5.77
C ASN A 48 13.47 -3.81 6.42
N TRP A 49 12.63 -4.51 5.66
CA TRP A 49 11.72 -5.50 6.22
C TRP A 49 12.47 -6.78 6.62
N PRO A 50 12.19 -7.39 7.78
CA PRO A 50 12.80 -8.65 8.21
C PRO A 50 12.28 -9.83 7.39
N ILE A 51 12.71 -9.95 6.13
CA ILE A 51 12.38 -11.06 5.22
C ILE A 51 13.61 -11.98 5.14
N PRO A 52 13.47 -13.31 5.31
CA PRO A 52 14.56 -14.22 5.03
C PRO A 52 14.93 -14.18 3.55
N ALA A 53 16.22 -14.09 3.21
CA ALA A 53 16.71 -13.96 1.82
C ALA A 53 16.32 -15.09 0.85
N ASN A 54 15.63 -16.12 1.33
CA ASN A 54 15.36 -17.38 0.63
C ASN A 54 13.86 -17.59 0.33
N VAL A 55 13.04 -16.53 0.32
CA VAL A 55 11.63 -16.66 -0.08
C VAL A 55 11.58 -17.19 -1.50
N LYS A 56 10.84 -18.29 -1.70
CA LYS A 56 10.55 -18.84 -3.04
C LYS A 56 9.68 -17.83 -3.78
N THR A 57 10.35 -16.88 -4.43
CA THR A 57 9.78 -15.90 -5.36
C THR A 57 9.07 -16.60 -6.50
N PHE A 58 8.00 -15.99 -7.00
CA PHE A 58 7.32 -16.32 -8.26
C PHE A 58 8.24 -16.00 -9.46
N HIS A 59 9.39 -16.66 -9.56
CA HIS A 59 10.30 -16.53 -10.68
C HIS A 59 9.73 -17.31 -11.89
N GLY A 60 8.93 -16.60 -12.69
CA GLY A 60 8.28 -17.19 -13.86
C GLY A 60 7.76 -16.14 -14.84
N LYS A 61 8.70 -15.51 -15.57
CA LYS A 61 8.52 -14.72 -16.80
C LYS A 61 7.92 -13.32 -16.60
N SER A 62 8.81 -12.35 -16.80
CA SER A 62 8.53 -10.99 -17.24
C SER A 62 7.42 -10.95 -18.28
N HIS A 63 6.22 -10.56 -17.86
CA HIS A 63 5.28 -9.69 -18.54
C HIS A 63 3.99 -9.80 -17.75
N PHE A 64 3.74 -8.79 -16.91
CA PHE A 64 2.40 -8.31 -16.58
C PHE A 64 1.36 -9.41 -16.25
N TYR A 65 1.33 -9.82 -14.97
CA TYR A 65 0.38 -10.73 -14.34
C TYR A 65 -0.02 -12.01 -15.10
N PRO A 66 0.87 -13.02 -15.23
CA PRO A 66 0.42 -14.38 -15.42
C PRO A 66 0.20 -14.98 -14.02
N LEU A 67 -0.99 -14.81 -13.43
CA LEU A 67 -1.38 -15.67 -12.32
C LEU A 67 -1.62 -17.08 -12.92
N PRO A 68 -0.79 -18.08 -12.61
CA PRO A 68 -1.05 -19.44 -13.07
C PRO A 68 -2.38 -19.91 -12.50
N CYS A 69 -3.12 -20.70 -13.29
CA CYS A 69 -4.34 -21.41 -12.91
C CYS A 69 -4.40 -21.72 -11.40
N SER A 70 -5.51 -21.33 -10.77
CA SER A 70 -5.76 -21.14 -9.33
C SER A 70 -5.19 -22.21 -8.38
N ALA A 71 -5.06 -23.46 -8.85
CA ALA A 71 -4.58 -24.59 -8.05
C ALA A 71 -3.15 -24.45 -7.49
N SER A 72 -2.25 -23.71 -8.16
CA SER A 72 -0.87 -23.54 -7.65
C SER A 72 -0.73 -22.42 -6.62
N ILE A 73 -1.52 -21.35 -6.73
CA ILE A 73 -1.38 -20.15 -5.89
C ILE A 73 -1.85 -20.42 -4.47
N GLU A 74 -2.96 -21.13 -4.29
CA GLU A 74 -3.53 -21.43 -2.97
C GLU A 74 -2.52 -22.12 -2.04
N SER A 75 -1.66 -22.97 -2.58
CA SER A 75 -0.59 -23.64 -1.82
C SER A 75 0.47 -22.65 -1.27
N TYR A 76 0.72 -21.54 -1.96
CA TYR A 76 1.63 -20.48 -1.52
C TYR A 76 0.97 -19.51 -0.53
N LEU A 77 -0.36 -19.51 -0.44
CA LEU A 77 -1.13 -18.68 0.50
C LEU A 77 -1.14 -19.24 1.93
N ILE A 78 -0.63 -20.46 2.12
CA ILE A 78 -0.45 -21.09 3.44
C ILE A 78 0.98 -20.84 3.92
N PRO A 79 1.18 -20.27 5.13
CA PRO A 79 2.51 -19.98 5.64
C PRO A 79 3.20 -21.22 6.23
N PRO A 80 4.54 -21.21 6.34
CA PRO A 80 5.32 -22.30 6.91
C PRO A 80 5.22 -22.43 8.45
N GLY A 81 4.70 -21.41 9.15
CA GLY A 81 4.64 -21.35 10.61
C GLY A 81 5.94 -20.87 11.26
N ALA A 82 5.84 -20.33 12.49
CA ALA A 82 7.00 -19.90 13.28
C ALA A 82 7.55 -21.03 14.16
N ALA A 83 8.84 -20.96 14.50
CA ALA A 83 9.45 -21.89 15.45
C ALA A 83 8.89 -21.67 16.88
N PRO A 84 8.82 -22.73 17.72
CA PRO A 84 8.30 -22.60 19.08
C PRO A 84 9.19 -21.68 19.93
N GLY A 85 8.60 -20.65 20.52
CA GLY A 85 9.27 -19.68 21.39
C GLY A 85 9.73 -18.38 20.70
N GLU A 86 9.56 -18.27 19.38
CA GLU A 86 9.81 -17.03 18.63
C GLU A 86 8.49 -16.26 18.39
N VAL A 87 8.57 -14.93 18.34
CA VAL A 87 7.43 -14.09 17.94
C VAL A 87 7.27 -14.22 16.43
N ALA A 88 6.09 -14.66 16.00
CA ALA A 88 5.82 -14.82 14.58
C ALA A 88 5.86 -13.47 13.85
N THR A 89 6.65 -13.39 12.79
CA THR A 89 6.62 -12.28 11.82
C THR A 89 5.44 -12.45 10.88
N ASP A 90 4.99 -11.36 10.26
CA ASP A 90 3.88 -11.38 9.28
C ASP A 90 4.12 -12.40 8.14
N TYR A 91 5.37 -12.60 7.71
CA TYR A 91 5.71 -13.63 6.72
C TYR A 91 5.44 -15.08 7.19
N ASN A 92 5.47 -15.37 8.49
CA ASN A 92 5.35 -16.72 9.03
C ASN A 92 3.93 -17.09 9.46
N GLN A 93 3.03 -16.11 9.60
CA GLN A 93 1.67 -16.34 10.10
C GLN A 93 0.56 -15.71 9.22
N ALA A 94 0.87 -14.75 8.35
CA ALA A 94 -0.11 -14.21 7.42
C ALA A 94 -0.65 -15.30 6.50
N THR A 95 -1.96 -15.27 6.25
CA THR A 95 -2.68 -16.25 5.41
C THR A 95 -3.56 -15.54 4.38
N GLY A 96 -3.86 -16.20 3.27
CA GLY A 96 -4.81 -15.70 2.27
C GLY A 96 -4.35 -14.40 1.60
N LEU A 97 -5.25 -13.41 1.51
CA LEU A 97 -5.00 -12.14 0.80
C LEU A 97 -3.91 -11.29 1.47
N GLU A 98 -3.82 -11.33 2.79
CA GLU A 98 -2.76 -10.64 3.54
C GLU A 98 -1.38 -11.15 3.10
N ARG A 99 -1.23 -12.48 3.03
CA ARG A 99 0.02 -13.11 2.57
C ARG A 99 0.31 -12.79 1.11
N LEU A 100 -0.70 -12.81 0.25
CA LEU A 100 -0.56 -12.44 -1.16
C LEU A 100 -0.02 -11.02 -1.31
N GLU A 101 -0.57 -10.07 -0.56
CA GLU A 101 -0.09 -8.69 -0.54
C GLU A 101 1.36 -8.58 -0.06
N ILE A 102 1.71 -9.26 1.03
CA ILE A 102 3.08 -9.28 1.58
C ILE A 102 4.05 -9.86 0.55
N LEU A 103 3.73 -11.00 -0.06
CA LEU A 103 4.58 -11.63 -1.08
C LEU A 103 4.76 -10.73 -2.31
N GLY A 104 3.70 -10.07 -2.78
CA GLY A 104 3.80 -9.07 -3.86
C GLY A 104 4.71 -7.90 -3.48
N LYS A 105 4.56 -7.37 -2.27
CA LYS A 105 5.41 -6.29 -1.75
C LYS A 105 6.88 -6.70 -1.62
N VAL A 106 7.17 -7.94 -1.21
CA VAL A 106 8.54 -8.51 -1.18
C VAL A 106 9.15 -8.51 -2.58
N GLU A 107 8.35 -8.83 -3.60
CA GLU A 107 8.77 -8.83 -5.01
C GLU A 107 8.76 -7.42 -5.65
N GLY A 108 8.30 -6.40 -4.91
CA GLY A 108 8.14 -5.04 -5.40
C GLY A 108 6.98 -4.85 -6.39
N ILE A 109 6.05 -5.81 -6.44
CA ILE A 109 4.86 -5.79 -7.30
C ILE A 109 3.64 -5.45 -6.44
N ASP A 110 2.96 -4.34 -6.76
CA ASP A 110 1.69 -3.99 -6.12
C ASP A 110 0.52 -4.71 -6.80
N ILE A 111 0.06 -5.80 -6.19
CA ILE A 111 -0.94 -6.70 -6.79
C ILE A 111 -2.32 -6.04 -6.91
N PHE A 112 -2.64 -5.07 -6.06
CA PHE A 112 -3.95 -4.42 -6.05
C PHE A 112 -4.02 -3.12 -6.88
N ASP A 113 -2.97 -2.81 -7.64
CA ASP A 113 -2.87 -1.64 -8.52
C ASP A 113 -3.51 -0.36 -7.93
N MET A 114 -2.90 0.16 -6.86
CA MET A 114 -3.40 1.37 -6.19
C MET A 114 -3.02 2.68 -6.91
N LYS A 115 -2.61 2.59 -8.17
CA LYS A 115 -2.16 3.75 -8.96
C LYS A 115 -3.37 4.55 -9.44
N PRO A 116 -3.27 5.90 -9.42
CA PRO A 116 -4.28 6.73 -10.06
C PRO A 116 -4.24 6.54 -11.58
N LEU A 117 -5.29 7.03 -12.24
CA LEU A 117 -5.36 7.07 -13.70
C LEU A 117 -4.17 7.87 -14.28
N ASP A 118 -3.64 7.40 -15.41
CA ASP A 118 -2.53 8.07 -16.10
C ASP A 118 -3.01 9.40 -16.69
N ALA A 119 -2.63 10.50 -16.05
CA ALA A 119 -2.90 11.87 -16.47
C ALA A 119 -1.69 12.54 -17.16
N SER A 120 -0.70 11.76 -17.63
CA SER A 120 0.48 12.31 -18.32
C SER A 120 0.19 12.78 -19.74
N ARG A 121 -0.86 12.25 -20.36
CA ARG A 121 -1.36 12.61 -21.69
C ARG A 121 -2.88 12.66 -21.69
N ARG A 122 -3.48 13.37 -22.65
CA ARG A 122 -4.94 13.45 -22.81
C ARG A 122 -5.58 12.17 -23.37
N GLY A 123 -4.83 11.39 -24.16
CA GLY A 123 -5.37 10.28 -24.94
C GLY A 123 -6.12 10.77 -26.19
N THR A 124 -5.84 10.16 -27.34
CA THR A 124 -6.55 10.39 -28.61
C THR A 124 -7.19 9.07 -29.07
N LEU A 125 -7.97 9.11 -30.15
CA LEU A 125 -8.54 7.89 -30.72
C LEU A 125 -7.47 6.90 -31.19
N ASP A 126 -6.41 7.41 -31.81
CA ASP A 126 -5.29 6.59 -32.31
C ASP A 126 -4.38 6.11 -31.17
N ASN A 127 -4.24 6.92 -30.11
CA ASN A 127 -3.42 6.60 -28.94
C ASN A 127 -4.20 6.85 -27.63
N PRO A 128 -5.13 5.95 -27.27
CA PRO A 128 -5.95 6.09 -26.08
C PRO A 128 -5.16 5.80 -24.80
N ILE A 129 -5.72 6.21 -23.66
CA ILE A 129 -5.25 5.77 -22.35
C ILE A 129 -5.85 4.39 -22.10
N VAL A 130 -5.00 3.36 -22.09
CA VAL A 130 -5.42 1.98 -21.90
C VAL A 130 -5.65 1.73 -20.40
N VAL A 131 -6.84 1.27 -20.06
CA VAL A 131 -7.24 0.93 -18.70
C VAL A 131 -7.62 -0.55 -18.66
N ARG A 132 -7.00 -1.30 -17.76
CA ARG A 132 -7.20 -2.73 -17.65
C ARG A 132 -8.39 -3.03 -16.76
N SER A 133 -9.21 -4.02 -17.10
CA SER A 133 -10.31 -4.47 -16.24
C SER A 133 -10.33 -6.00 -16.13
N PHE A 134 -10.70 -6.48 -14.95
CA PHE A 134 -11.00 -7.89 -14.72
C PHE A 134 -12.51 -8.20 -14.87
N GLY A 135 -13.36 -7.19 -14.66
CA GLY A 135 -14.82 -7.28 -14.88
C GLY A 135 -15.25 -6.77 -16.25
N LYS A 136 -16.52 -7.04 -16.60
CA LYS A 136 -17.17 -6.55 -17.83
C LYS A 136 -17.19 -5.03 -17.92
N GLU A 137 -17.27 -4.35 -16.79
CA GLU A 137 -17.37 -2.90 -16.69
C GLU A 137 -16.35 -2.35 -15.68
N ARG A 138 -15.85 -1.14 -15.94
CA ARG A 138 -14.94 -0.43 -15.05
C ARG A 138 -15.27 1.06 -15.04
N TYR A 139 -15.35 1.61 -13.84
CA TYR A 139 -15.55 3.05 -13.62
C TYR A 139 -14.21 3.79 -13.56
N LEU A 140 -14.17 4.96 -14.19
CA LEU A 140 -13.01 5.84 -14.23
C LEU A 140 -13.41 7.23 -13.74
N GLY A 141 -12.57 7.85 -12.92
CA GLY A 141 -12.69 9.26 -12.56
C GLY A 141 -11.72 10.10 -13.36
N CYS A 142 -12.21 10.80 -14.39
CA CYS A 142 -11.39 11.74 -15.15
C CYS A 142 -11.35 13.10 -14.43
N THR A 143 -10.15 13.55 -14.07
CA THR A 143 -9.90 14.90 -13.51
C THR A 143 -9.33 15.88 -14.55
N GLY A 144 -9.06 15.40 -15.77
CA GLY A 144 -8.62 16.21 -16.90
C GLY A 144 -7.13 16.12 -17.22
N TYR A 145 -6.71 16.90 -18.21
CA TYR A 145 -5.32 16.99 -18.67
C TYR A 145 -4.93 18.46 -18.92
N PRO A 146 -4.00 19.05 -18.13
CA PRO A 146 -3.20 18.43 -17.04
C PRO A 146 -4.06 17.96 -15.86
N ALA A 147 -3.49 17.11 -14.98
CA ALA A 147 -4.23 16.54 -13.85
C ALA A 147 -4.95 17.61 -13.03
N ASP A 148 -6.20 17.35 -12.66
CA ASP A 148 -7.07 18.27 -11.88
C ASP A 148 -7.46 19.56 -12.61
N SER A 149 -7.53 19.54 -13.95
CA SER A 149 -7.98 20.70 -14.74
C SER A 149 -9.50 20.93 -14.70
N HIS A 150 -10.31 19.90 -14.40
CA HIS A 150 -11.76 20.01 -14.26
C HIS A 150 -12.28 19.11 -13.14
N VAL A 151 -13.53 19.33 -12.72
CA VAL A 151 -14.18 18.52 -11.67
C VAL A 151 -14.20 17.04 -12.07
N THR A 152 -14.00 16.12 -11.13
CA THR A 152 -14.03 14.68 -11.40
C THR A 152 -15.31 14.26 -12.11
N ILE A 153 -15.17 13.75 -13.33
CA ILE A 153 -16.27 13.16 -14.10
C ILE A 153 -16.09 11.66 -14.11
N TRP A 154 -17.17 10.96 -13.75
CA TRP A 154 -17.23 9.52 -13.76
C TRP A 154 -17.63 9.01 -15.14
N LEU A 155 -16.79 8.14 -15.70
CA LEU A 155 -17.00 7.46 -16.97
C LEU A 155 -17.14 5.97 -16.68
N THR A 156 -18.09 5.33 -17.36
CA THR A 156 -18.26 3.88 -17.30
C THR A 156 -17.78 3.31 -18.63
N ILE A 157 -16.82 2.40 -18.59
CA ILE A 157 -16.38 1.66 -19.78
C ILE A 157 -16.80 0.21 -19.62
N SER A 158 -17.29 -0.40 -20.69
CA SER A 158 -17.72 -1.79 -20.72
C SER A 158 -16.98 -2.59 -21.80
N LYS A 159 -17.09 -3.92 -21.77
CA LYS A 159 -16.57 -4.77 -22.84
C LYS A 159 -17.30 -4.54 -24.17
N ASP A 160 -18.58 -4.19 -24.10
CA ASP A 160 -19.44 -3.91 -25.26
C ASP A 160 -19.20 -2.53 -25.88
N ARG A 161 -18.78 -1.57 -25.05
CA ARG A 161 -18.30 -0.24 -25.42
C ARG A 161 -16.93 0.01 -24.79
N PRO A 162 -15.84 -0.49 -25.40
CA PRO A 162 -14.51 -0.40 -24.82
C PRO A 162 -13.92 1.01 -24.89
N VAL A 163 -14.51 1.95 -25.64
CA VAL A 163 -13.98 3.31 -25.78
C VAL A 163 -14.97 4.33 -25.22
N GLU A 164 -14.49 5.17 -24.30
CA GLU A 164 -15.30 6.25 -23.72
C GLU A 164 -14.53 7.57 -23.73
N ARG A 165 -15.26 8.69 -23.86
CA ARG A 165 -14.65 10.03 -23.94
C ARG A 165 -15.13 10.90 -22.79
N CYS A 166 -14.18 11.60 -22.17
CA CYS A 166 -14.56 12.62 -21.20
C CYS A 166 -15.23 13.82 -21.92
N PRO A 167 -16.42 14.26 -21.48
CA PRO A 167 -17.13 15.38 -22.11
C PRO A 167 -16.43 16.74 -21.89
N GLU A 168 -15.60 16.90 -20.86
CA GLU A 168 -14.89 18.15 -20.56
C GLU A 168 -13.52 18.20 -21.25
N CYS A 169 -12.62 17.25 -20.94
CA CYS A 169 -11.26 17.29 -21.45
C CYS A 169 -11.09 16.65 -22.83
N GLY A 170 -12.10 15.92 -23.32
CA GLY A 170 -12.05 15.19 -24.59
C GLY A 170 -11.07 14.01 -24.58
N GLY A 171 -10.56 13.61 -23.42
CA GLY A 171 -9.65 12.47 -23.30
C GLY A 171 -10.32 11.16 -23.63
N VAL A 172 -9.59 10.29 -24.33
CA VAL A 172 -10.08 8.99 -24.81
C VAL A 172 -9.47 7.87 -23.98
N TYR A 173 -10.33 7.05 -23.40
CA TYR A 173 -9.97 5.90 -22.59
C TYR A 173 -10.40 4.62 -23.30
N ARG A 174 -9.55 3.59 -23.28
CA ARG A 174 -9.86 2.27 -23.86
C ARG A 174 -9.72 1.18 -22.81
N MET A 175 -10.73 0.33 -22.67
CA MET A 175 -10.67 -0.86 -21.83
C MET A 175 -9.89 -2.00 -22.49
N GLU A 176 -8.99 -2.62 -21.73
CA GLU A 176 -8.35 -3.90 -22.04
C GLU A 176 -8.82 -4.94 -21.01
N TYR A 177 -9.57 -5.95 -21.46
CA TYR A 177 -10.08 -7.00 -20.58
C TYR A 177 -8.98 -8.05 -20.32
N VAL A 178 -8.67 -8.28 -19.04
CA VAL A 178 -7.60 -9.20 -18.58
C VAL A 178 -8.19 -10.36 -17.74
N GLY A 179 -9.52 -10.45 -17.61
CA GLY A 179 -10.21 -11.51 -16.87
C GLY A 179 -10.27 -12.84 -17.60
N ALA A 180 -10.62 -13.92 -16.87
CA ALA A 180 -10.93 -15.21 -17.47
C ALA A 180 -12.24 -15.14 -18.26
N GLU A 181 -12.29 -15.76 -19.44
CA GLU A 181 -13.47 -15.72 -20.32
C GLU A 181 -14.70 -16.46 -19.77
N GLU A 182 -14.52 -17.34 -18.78
CA GLU A 182 -15.61 -18.11 -18.16
C GLU A 182 -16.28 -17.31 -17.03
N GLU A 183 -17.44 -16.75 -17.34
CA GLU A 183 -18.35 -16.12 -16.38
C GLU A 183 -19.01 -17.17 -15.46
N HIS A 184 -18.40 -17.40 -14.30
CA HIS A 184 -19.04 -18.13 -13.19
C HIS A 184 -19.90 -17.23 -12.29
N HIS A 185 -20.37 -16.09 -12.80
CA HIS A 185 -21.36 -15.27 -12.12
C HIS A 185 -22.75 -15.58 -12.67
N GLY A 186 -23.31 -16.69 -12.18
CA GLY A 186 -24.72 -17.04 -12.33
C GLY A 186 -25.61 -16.11 -11.52
N HIS A 187 -25.78 -14.89 -12.01
CA HIS A 187 -26.93 -14.07 -11.66
C HIS A 187 -27.86 -14.06 -12.88
N ASP A 188 -28.91 -14.86 -12.77
CA ASP A 188 -30.02 -14.96 -13.71
C ASP A 188 -30.45 -13.61 -14.29
N ASP A 189 -30.77 -13.66 -15.58
CA ASP A 189 -31.17 -12.60 -16.50
C ASP A 189 -32.50 -11.90 -16.12
N HIS A 190 -32.60 -11.34 -14.91
CA HIS A 190 -33.80 -10.67 -14.41
C HIS A 190 -33.61 -9.23 -13.95
N HIS A 191 -32.42 -8.66 -14.14
CA HIS A 191 -32.33 -7.22 -14.31
C HIS A 191 -32.63 -6.95 -15.77
N HIS A 192 -33.55 -6.03 -16.06
CA HIS A 192 -33.57 -5.36 -17.36
C HIS A 192 -32.16 -4.82 -17.55
N GLY A 193 -31.30 -5.59 -18.24
CA GLY A 193 -29.92 -5.22 -18.48
C GLY A 193 -30.01 -3.82 -19.05
N TYR A 194 -29.38 -2.86 -18.38
CA TYR A 194 -29.35 -1.50 -18.87
C TYR A 194 -28.64 -1.56 -20.22
N VAL A 195 -29.44 -1.67 -21.29
CA VAL A 195 -28.94 -1.58 -22.65
C VAL A 195 -28.60 -0.12 -22.77
N GLU A 196 -27.30 0.15 -22.74
CA GLU A 196 -26.81 1.51 -22.82
C GLU A 196 -27.47 2.20 -24.00
N GLN A 197 -28.08 3.35 -23.73
CA GLN A 197 -28.80 4.09 -24.74
C GLN A 197 -27.81 4.45 -25.84
N LYS A 198 -28.22 4.24 -27.09
CA LYS A 198 -27.39 4.58 -28.24
C LYS A 198 -27.10 6.06 -28.20
N THR A 199 -25.83 6.42 -28.10
CA THR A 199 -25.42 7.82 -28.13
C THR A 199 -25.26 8.27 -29.57
N MET A 200 -25.17 9.59 -29.80
CA MET A 200 -24.95 10.11 -31.16
C MET A 200 -23.69 9.48 -31.81
N ALA A 201 -22.67 9.15 -31.02
CA ALA A 201 -21.44 8.54 -31.51
C ALA A 201 -21.68 7.23 -32.27
N ASP A 202 -22.67 6.43 -31.85
CA ASP A 202 -23.03 5.16 -32.48
C ASP A 202 -23.53 5.32 -33.92
N PHE A 203 -24.07 6.49 -34.27
CA PHE A 203 -24.62 6.75 -35.61
C PHE A 203 -23.62 7.39 -36.57
N VAL A 204 -22.49 7.90 -36.07
CA VAL A 204 -21.51 8.62 -36.90
C VAL A 204 -20.47 7.65 -37.46
N ARG A 205 -19.84 6.84 -36.58
CA ARG A 205 -18.77 5.92 -36.95
C ARG A 205 -18.72 4.71 -36.01
N PRO A 206 -18.64 3.48 -36.53
CA PRO A 206 -18.59 2.28 -35.69
C PRO A 206 -17.29 2.20 -34.87
N GLU A 207 -16.22 2.88 -35.28
CA GLU A 207 -14.95 2.91 -34.54
C GLU A 207 -14.99 3.72 -33.24
N TYR A 208 -16.07 4.48 -33.01
CA TYR A 208 -16.29 5.22 -31.76
C TYR A 208 -17.07 4.42 -30.71
N ARG A 209 -17.34 3.15 -31.02
CA ARG A 209 -17.92 2.17 -30.11
C ARG A 209 -16.84 1.52 -29.24
#